data_AF-A0A0G1CB67-F1
#
_entry.id   AF-A0A0G1CB67-F1
#
_cell.length_a   1.000
_cell.length_b   1.000
_cell.length_c   1.000
_cell.angle_alpha   90.00
_cell.angle_beta   90.00
_cell.angle_gamma   90.00
#
_symmetry.space_group_name_H-M   'P 1'
#
loop_
_entity.id
_entity.type
_entity.pdbx_description
1 polymer ?
#
loop_
_entity_poly.entity_id
_entity_poly.type
_entity_poly.pdbx_seq_one_letter_code
_entity_poly.pdbx_strand_id
1 'polypeptide(L)'
;MTNPLEQKRAESGKNEGEIDWNYEESINSPRYLEAVKRVREKAKRQSDNPQNFLYYIKDYMWGDFWIAFVDEEEEDKFIGAVENSSPEELVKFVNQFSEESQNYGSGTDILHWDISSKCVDAVVAKFLDVLTDAKKEKGDEVYRGLSNTWMPLVFDFVEYMKKTGAIPDDYQLPGYSVSENSKETDAHLYLRFKEQFLFVEYLRNNPGKAEILERLSLKYGLGWARAFLSLEHDRKMGDKLISIGNELRDDAARAIFDKFSEIVGAAWEIEKYLKENFGEEKRFFYDTMDRISESTMRRGTDLLARLSEMPPDQILGELEKIKTETLLFLSSFRALKKGGHGIDFETIKDIEFRSVEGAEISPKDIERMREIYRGNYASQPELCEKLLEVFDQALNNPKTAFYILRYKGEIVSFLRFDEGEKEDRLYLGSVNVAPDFRGSAIGEAIMEKTVDMKAKESVLDADCNALSDIGAHYLETGFVAVRLYDYAGVPSFQIERNDRKNYPGKSMSRKDMVEKSKDQPLSDFGDFITSSSLERNPEALNFGLLDRGFVLSRYFKDGQRWYCLFEKRKELEVERKAA
;
A
#
# COMPACT_ATOMS: atom_id res chain seq x y z
N MET A 1 28.34 -65.44 18.50
CA MET A 1 26.94 -65.47 18.06
C MET A 1 26.63 -64.10 17.51
N THR A 2 26.61 -63.98 16.20
CA THR A 2 26.32 -62.73 15.48
C THR A 2 24.82 -62.47 15.43
N ASN A 3 24.43 -61.20 15.45
CA ASN A 3 23.05 -60.74 15.46
C ASN A 3 22.35 -61.13 14.13
N PRO A 4 21.18 -61.80 14.16
CA PRO A 4 20.44 -62.19 12.95
C PRO A 4 20.06 -61.04 12.00
N LEU A 5 20.10 -59.78 12.47
CA LEU A 5 19.81 -58.60 11.66
C LEU A 5 20.99 -58.14 10.80
N GLU A 6 22.23 -58.38 11.22
CA GLU A 6 23.41 -58.02 10.43
C GLU A 6 23.62 -58.97 9.24
N GLN A 7 23.12 -60.20 9.35
CA GLN A 7 23.17 -61.19 8.28
C GLN A 7 22.19 -60.89 7.13
N LYS A 8 21.03 -60.28 7.43
CA LYS A 8 20.06 -59.84 6.41
C LYS A 8 20.44 -58.52 5.72
N ARG A 9 21.20 -57.64 6.39
CA ARG A 9 21.69 -56.38 5.80
C ARG A 9 22.80 -56.58 4.76
N ALA A 10 23.58 -57.65 4.89
CA ALA A 10 24.63 -57.99 3.91
C ALA A 10 24.08 -58.60 2.60
N GLU A 11 22.84 -59.10 2.60
CA GLU A 11 22.25 -59.80 1.45
C GLU A 11 21.46 -58.88 0.50
N SER A 12 21.10 -57.66 0.90
CA SER A 12 20.18 -56.81 0.11
C SER A 12 20.84 -55.84 -0.87
N GLY A 13 22.16 -55.63 -0.79
CA GLY A 13 22.96 -54.97 -1.86
C GLY A 13 22.49 -53.60 -2.36
N LYS A 14 21.74 -52.82 -1.56
CA LYS A 14 21.28 -51.47 -1.94
C LYS A 14 21.95 -50.41 -1.08
N ASN A 15 22.47 -49.37 -1.74
CA ASN A 15 23.04 -48.19 -1.10
C ASN A 15 21.93 -47.29 -0.52
N GLU A 16 22.29 -46.59 0.54
CA GLU A 16 21.47 -45.56 1.20
C GLU A 16 21.06 -44.46 0.21
N GLY A 17 19.78 -44.08 0.22
CA GLY A 17 19.34 -42.81 -0.38
C GLY A 17 18.10 -42.80 -1.28
N GLU A 18 17.33 -43.88 -1.42
CA GLU A 18 16.03 -43.81 -2.13
C GLU A 18 15.05 -44.88 -1.61
N ILE A 19 14.04 -44.46 -0.84
CA ILE A 19 12.82 -45.24 -0.61
C ILE A 19 11.69 -44.51 -1.34
N ASP A 20 11.24 -45.13 -2.43
CA ASP A 20 10.08 -44.69 -3.20
C ASP A 20 8.81 -45.16 -2.48
N TRP A 21 8.06 -44.23 -1.86
CA TRP A 21 6.77 -44.53 -1.25
C TRP A 21 5.72 -44.65 -2.36
N ASN A 22 5.40 -45.88 -2.75
CA ASN A 22 4.34 -46.13 -3.73
C ASN A 22 2.95 -45.93 -3.09
N TYR A 23 2.44 -44.71 -3.20
CA TYR A 23 1.16 -44.23 -2.66
C TYR A 23 -0.04 -45.14 -3.03
N GLU A 24 0.02 -45.81 -4.18
CA GLU A 24 -1.04 -46.71 -4.67
C GLU A 24 -1.27 -47.95 -3.78
N GLU A 25 -0.27 -48.41 -3.02
CA GLU A 25 -0.42 -49.61 -2.16
C GLU A 25 -1.20 -49.30 -0.86
N SER A 26 -1.15 -48.06 -0.37
CA SER A 26 -1.80 -47.67 0.90
C SER A 26 -3.32 -47.54 0.78
N ILE A 27 -3.78 -46.93 -0.32
CA ILE A 27 -5.22 -46.69 -0.62
C ILE A 27 -5.94 -47.94 -1.12
N ASN A 28 -5.19 -48.95 -1.56
CA ASN A 28 -5.74 -50.26 -1.93
C ASN A 28 -5.62 -51.30 -0.81
N SER A 29 -5.16 -50.90 0.38
CA SER A 29 -5.03 -51.84 1.49
C SER A 29 -6.41 -52.38 1.89
N PRO A 30 -6.56 -53.70 2.15
CA PRO A 30 -7.83 -54.28 2.55
C PRO A 30 -8.46 -53.63 3.78
N ARG A 31 -7.62 -53.09 4.67
CA ARG A 31 -8.05 -52.41 5.90
C ARG A 31 -8.68 -51.04 5.60
N TYR A 32 -8.11 -50.29 4.66
CA TYR A 32 -8.66 -49.03 4.17
C TYR A 32 -9.98 -49.25 3.41
N LEU A 33 -10.01 -50.23 2.50
CA LEU A 33 -11.21 -50.54 1.71
C LEU A 33 -12.38 -51.05 2.58
N GLU A 34 -12.09 -51.85 3.61
CA GLU A 34 -13.05 -52.32 4.61
C GLU A 34 -13.61 -51.16 5.46
N ALA A 35 -12.77 -50.18 5.83
CA ALA A 35 -13.19 -48.96 6.52
C ALA A 35 -14.13 -48.11 5.63
N VAL A 36 -13.72 -47.85 4.38
CA VAL A 36 -14.54 -47.12 3.39
C VAL A 36 -15.90 -47.80 3.15
N LYS A 37 -15.94 -49.13 3.11
CA LYS A 37 -17.18 -49.89 2.93
C LYS A 37 -18.14 -49.77 4.13
N ARG A 38 -17.63 -49.88 5.36
CA ARG A 38 -18.43 -49.72 6.60
C ARG A 38 -18.97 -48.30 6.74
N VAL A 39 -18.18 -47.32 6.32
CA VAL A 39 -18.54 -45.90 6.30
C VAL A 39 -19.66 -45.63 5.28
N ARG A 40 -19.54 -46.14 4.05
CA ARG A 40 -20.61 -46.05 3.03
C ARG A 40 -21.92 -46.68 3.49
N GLU A 41 -21.87 -47.82 4.17
CA GLU A 41 -23.06 -48.48 4.71
C GLU A 41 -23.70 -47.72 5.88
N LYS A 42 -22.91 -46.97 6.66
CA LYS A 42 -23.39 -46.12 7.76
C LYS A 42 -23.97 -44.79 7.24
N ALA A 43 -23.35 -44.16 6.24
CA ALA A 43 -23.85 -42.96 5.56
C ALA A 43 -25.22 -43.20 4.91
N LYS A 44 -25.39 -44.36 4.27
CA LYS A 44 -26.65 -44.76 3.63
C LYS A 44 -27.81 -44.98 4.62
N ARG A 45 -27.51 -45.16 5.92
CA ARG A 45 -28.52 -45.32 6.99
C ARG A 45 -28.90 -44.01 7.67
N GLN A 46 -28.14 -42.95 7.48
CA GLN A 46 -28.34 -41.65 8.16
C GLN A 46 -28.68 -40.50 7.20
N SER A 47 -28.81 -40.77 5.90
CA SER A 47 -28.98 -39.79 4.82
C SER A 47 -30.36 -39.12 4.71
N ASP A 48 -31.31 -39.47 5.57
CA ASP A 48 -32.70 -38.98 5.49
C ASP A 48 -32.92 -37.67 6.27
N ASN A 49 -31.87 -37.12 6.91
CA ASN A 49 -31.92 -35.82 7.61
C ASN A 49 -30.71 -34.93 7.24
N PRO A 50 -30.92 -33.76 6.59
CA PRO A 50 -29.86 -32.83 6.19
C PRO A 50 -28.97 -32.32 7.33
N GLN A 51 -29.49 -32.17 8.55
CA GLN A 51 -28.68 -31.75 9.72
C GLN A 51 -27.73 -32.85 10.19
N ASN A 52 -28.12 -34.13 10.06
CA ASN A 52 -27.25 -35.26 10.37
C ASN A 52 -26.17 -35.45 9.30
N PHE A 53 -26.47 -35.12 8.04
CA PHE A 53 -25.48 -35.12 6.95
C PHE A 53 -24.38 -34.06 7.17
N LEU A 54 -24.75 -32.85 7.63
CA LEU A 54 -23.81 -31.79 8.02
C LEU A 54 -22.95 -32.17 9.23
N TYR A 55 -23.55 -32.80 10.27
CA TYR A 55 -22.80 -33.34 11.41
C TYR A 55 -21.86 -34.47 11.00
N TYR A 56 -22.30 -35.34 10.09
CA TYR A 56 -21.53 -36.46 9.58
C TYR A 56 -20.35 -36.03 8.70
N ILE A 57 -20.50 -35.00 7.85
CA ILE A 57 -19.36 -34.45 7.07
C ILE A 57 -18.35 -33.77 7.99
N LYS A 58 -18.81 -33.11 9.06
CA LYS A 58 -17.94 -32.54 10.10
C LYS A 58 -17.12 -33.63 10.82
N ASP A 59 -17.73 -34.77 11.12
CA ASP A 59 -17.02 -35.94 11.68
C ASP A 59 -16.18 -36.69 10.62
N TYR A 60 -16.58 -36.71 9.35
CA TYR A 60 -15.88 -37.45 8.27
C TYR A 60 -14.60 -36.76 7.80
N MET A 61 -14.59 -35.42 7.76
CA MET A 61 -13.41 -34.66 7.36
C MET A 61 -12.36 -34.52 8.47
N TRP A 62 -12.75 -34.69 9.74
CA TRP A 62 -11.87 -34.49 10.89
C TRP A 62 -11.70 -35.73 11.77
N GLY A 63 -12.47 -36.79 11.53
CA GLY A 63 -12.48 -38.01 12.34
C GLY A 63 -11.46 -39.09 11.96
N ASP A 64 -10.85 -38.99 10.77
CA ASP A 64 -9.90 -40.01 10.26
C ASP A 64 -8.61 -39.39 9.66
N PHE A 65 -8.29 -38.12 9.94
CA PHE A 65 -6.97 -37.57 9.58
C PHE A 65 -5.96 -37.90 10.68
N TRP A 66 -4.97 -38.71 10.32
CA TRP A 66 -3.76 -38.93 11.12
C TRP A 66 -2.68 -38.02 10.56
N ILE A 67 -2.31 -36.96 11.30
CA ILE A 67 -1.04 -36.29 11.08
C ILE A 67 -0.07 -36.91 12.10
N ALA A 68 0.76 -37.84 11.62
CA ALA A 68 1.81 -38.45 12.43
C ALA A 68 3.10 -37.63 12.26
N PHE A 69 3.69 -37.21 13.37
CA PHE A 69 4.95 -36.49 13.40
C PHE A 69 6.08 -37.46 13.76
N VAL A 70 7.09 -37.55 12.89
CA VAL A 70 8.21 -38.49 13.02
C VAL A 70 9.51 -37.70 13.01
N ASP A 71 10.44 -38.07 13.87
CA ASP A 71 11.79 -37.48 13.94
C ASP A 71 12.64 -38.02 12.79
N GLU A 72 13.27 -37.15 11.99
CA GLU A 72 14.12 -37.59 10.87
C GLU A 72 15.45 -38.21 11.33
N GLU A 73 15.95 -37.90 12.53
CA GLU A 73 17.21 -38.47 13.03
C GLU A 73 17.03 -39.79 13.80
N GLU A 74 15.83 -40.04 14.33
CA GLU A 74 15.45 -41.30 14.96
C GLU A 74 14.27 -41.91 14.20
N GLU A 75 14.54 -42.53 13.03
CA GLU A 75 13.59 -43.04 12.00
C GLU A 75 12.38 -43.89 12.50
N ASP A 76 12.31 -44.24 13.79
CA ASP A 76 11.23 -45.02 14.41
C ASP A 76 10.55 -44.33 15.62
N LYS A 77 10.89 -43.06 15.93
CA LYS A 77 10.34 -42.38 17.11
C LYS A 77 9.18 -41.46 16.77
N PHE A 78 8.00 -41.96 17.09
CA PHE A 78 6.75 -41.22 17.05
C PHE A 78 6.76 -40.09 18.09
N ILE A 79 6.69 -38.84 17.62
CA ILE A 79 6.71 -37.65 18.49
C ILE A 79 5.28 -37.28 18.94
N GLY A 80 4.27 -37.66 18.15
CA GLY A 80 2.86 -37.51 18.50
C GLY A 80 1.94 -37.62 17.29
N ALA A 81 0.63 -37.73 17.55
CA ALA A 81 -0.41 -37.52 16.56
C ALA A 81 -1.54 -36.72 17.19
N VAL A 82 -2.19 -35.90 16.38
CA VAL A 82 -3.42 -35.20 16.77
C VAL A 82 -4.58 -36.00 16.21
N GLU A 83 -5.37 -36.60 17.10
CA GLU A 83 -6.55 -37.37 16.77
C GLU A 83 -7.81 -36.53 17.05
N ASN A 84 -8.79 -36.50 16.13
CA ASN A 84 -10.13 -35.96 16.36
C ASN A 84 -10.21 -34.52 16.92
N SER A 85 -9.38 -33.61 16.42
CA SER A 85 -9.31 -32.24 16.95
C SER A 85 -10.03 -31.23 16.06
N SER A 86 -10.82 -30.36 16.68
CA SER A 86 -11.45 -29.20 16.02
C SER A 86 -10.40 -28.19 15.50
N PRO A 87 -10.73 -27.32 14.53
CA PRO A 87 -9.81 -26.27 14.07
C PRO A 87 -9.23 -25.41 15.20
N GLU A 88 -10.03 -25.14 16.24
CA GLU A 88 -9.58 -24.41 17.43
C GLU A 88 -8.56 -25.21 18.28
N GLU A 89 -8.65 -26.54 18.30
CA GLU A 89 -7.71 -27.42 19.00
C GLU A 89 -6.42 -27.63 18.19
N LEU A 90 -6.51 -27.68 16.85
CA LEU A 90 -5.36 -27.70 15.95
C LEU A 90 -4.54 -26.40 16.06
N VAL A 91 -5.22 -25.25 16.06
CA VAL A 91 -4.57 -23.95 16.28
C VAL A 91 -3.98 -23.85 17.69
N LYS A 92 -4.66 -24.36 18.72
CA LYS A 92 -4.10 -24.42 20.09
C LYS A 92 -2.89 -25.33 20.19
N PHE A 93 -2.92 -26.50 19.55
CA PHE A 93 -1.81 -27.45 19.54
C PHE A 93 -0.57 -26.84 18.87
N VAL A 94 -0.74 -26.22 17.69
CA VAL A 94 0.36 -25.55 16.98
C VAL A 94 0.92 -24.38 17.79
N ASN A 95 0.06 -23.58 18.43
CA ASN A 95 0.50 -22.47 19.29
C ASN A 95 1.22 -22.95 20.56
N GLN A 96 0.70 -23.99 21.22
CA GLN A 96 1.31 -24.58 22.42
C GLN A 96 2.68 -25.21 22.10
N PHE A 97 2.81 -25.87 20.94
CA PHE A 97 4.06 -26.46 20.50
C PHE A 97 5.09 -25.39 20.07
N SER A 98 4.63 -24.28 19.46
CA SER A 98 5.47 -23.12 19.13
C SER A 98 5.96 -22.37 20.38
N GLU A 99 5.21 -22.36 21.47
CA GLU A 99 5.64 -21.81 22.77
C GLU A 99 6.61 -22.75 23.49
N GLU A 100 6.40 -24.08 23.39
CA GLU A 100 7.31 -25.09 23.93
C GLU A 100 8.66 -25.12 23.17
N SER A 101 8.68 -24.91 21.85
CA SER A 101 9.91 -24.84 21.06
C SER A 101 10.76 -23.61 21.35
N GLN A 102 10.17 -22.50 21.79
CA GLN A 102 10.90 -21.29 22.23
C GLN A 102 11.67 -21.49 23.55
N ASN A 103 11.34 -22.53 24.32
CA ASN A 103 12.02 -22.87 25.58
C ASN A 103 13.22 -23.81 25.39
N TYR A 104 13.42 -24.36 24.19
CA TYR A 104 14.65 -25.08 23.84
C TYR A 104 15.66 -24.07 23.30
N GLY A 105 16.77 -23.89 24.04
CA GLY A 105 17.74 -22.81 23.83
C GLY A 105 18.30 -22.70 22.41
N SER A 106 18.78 -21.49 22.10
CA SER A 106 19.21 -20.92 20.81
C SER A 106 20.34 -21.63 20.05
N GLY A 107 20.33 -22.95 19.97
CA GLY A 107 21.36 -23.78 19.33
C GLY A 107 20.82 -24.92 18.48
N THR A 108 19.52 -24.99 18.23
CA THR A 108 18.94 -25.90 17.23
C THR A 108 18.49 -25.07 16.04
N ASP A 109 19.02 -25.38 14.86
CA ASP A 109 18.50 -24.87 13.60
C ASP A 109 17.00 -25.17 13.57
N ILE A 110 16.19 -24.12 13.43
CA ILE A 110 14.75 -24.25 13.33
C ILE A 110 14.49 -25.02 12.02
N LEU A 111 14.22 -26.31 12.14
CA LEU A 111 13.79 -27.20 11.06
C LEU A 111 12.62 -26.53 10.34
N HIS A 112 12.84 -26.15 9.09
CA HIS A 112 11.78 -25.76 8.17
C HIS A 112 10.86 -26.97 7.99
N TRP A 113 9.60 -26.80 8.42
CA TRP A 113 8.56 -27.79 8.20
C TRP A 113 8.17 -27.76 6.73
N ASP A 114 8.52 -28.79 5.96
CA ASP A 114 8.12 -28.89 4.55
C ASP A 114 6.71 -29.47 4.45
N ILE A 115 5.70 -28.66 4.83
CA ILE A 115 4.32 -28.96 4.43
C ILE A 115 4.21 -28.59 2.95
N SER A 116 4.59 -29.53 2.08
CA SER A 116 4.62 -29.26 0.65
C SER A 116 3.27 -28.72 0.12
N SER A 117 3.31 -27.89 -0.91
CA SER A 117 2.13 -27.40 -1.64
C SER A 117 1.15 -28.52 -2.01
N LYS A 118 1.65 -29.75 -2.21
CA LYS A 118 0.85 -30.95 -2.49
C LYS A 118 -0.09 -31.35 -1.35
N CYS A 119 0.29 -31.11 -0.09
CA CYS A 119 -0.59 -31.36 1.05
C CYS A 119 -1.74 -30.36 1.10
N VAL A 120 -1.46 -29.07 0.83
CA VAL A 120 -2.51 -28.06 0.70
C VAL A 120 -3.40 -28.35 -0.50
N ASP A 121 -2.82 -28.74 -1.64
CA ASP A 121 -3.57 -29.18 -2.82
C ASP A 121 -4.50 -30.35 -2.50
N ALA A 122 -4.02 -31.35 -1.76
CA ALA A 122 -4.81 -32.51 -1.39
C ALA A 122 -5.97 -32.16 -0.44
N VAL A 123 -5.72 -31.29 0.55
CA VAL A 123 -6.75 -30.80 1.47
C VAL A 123 -7.81 -30.01 0.71
N VAL A 124 -7.38 -29.06 -0.13
CA VAL A 124 -8.28 -28.23 -0.94
C VAL A 124 -9.04 -29.07 -1.97
N ALA A 125 -8.37 -30.00 -2.66
CA ALA A 125 -9.02 -30.92 -3.59
C ALA A 125 -10.09 -31.76 -2.87
N LYS A 126 -9.81 -32.22 -1.64
CA LYS A 126 -10.79 -32.96 -0.85
C LYS A 126 -12.00 -32.10 -0.46
N PHE A 127 -11.78 -30.83 -0.14
CA PHE A 127 -12.87 -29.89 0.08
C PHE A 127 -13.71 -29.68 -1.18
N LEU A 128 -13.08 -29.52 -2.33
CA LEU A 128 -13.76 -29.34 -3.62
C LEU A 128 -14.53 -30.60 -4.05
N ASP A 129 -13.98 -31.80 -3.80
CA ASP A 129 -14.66 -33.08 -4.02
C ASP A 129 -15.94 -33.17 -3.18
N VAL A 130 -15.86 -32.82 -1.89
CA VAL A 130 -17.02 -32.83 -0.98
C VAL A 130 -18.12 -31.88 -1.46
N LEU A 131 -17.75 -30.69 -1.93
CA LEU A 131 -18.71 -29.73 -2.49
C LEU A 131 -19.32 -30.26 -3.80
N THR A 132 -18.52 -30.89 -4.66
CA THR A 132 -18.96 -31.47 -5.94
C THR A 132 -19.94 -32.62 -5.73
N ASP A 133 -19.63 -33.52 -4.81
CA ASP A 133 -20.50 -34.64 -4.45
C ASP A 133 -21.81 -34.15 -3.81
N ALA A 134 -21.74 -33.14 -2.94
CA ALA A 134 -22.93 -32.54 -2.36
C ALA A 134 -23.85 -31.91 -3.42
N LYS A 135 -23.30 -31.22 -4.42
CA LYS A 135 -24.08 -30.67 -5.55
C LYS A 135 -24.76 -31.79 -6.34
N LYS A 136 -24.01 -32.86 -6.66
CA LYS A 136 -24.50 -33.99 -7.47
C LYS A 136 -25.59 -34.79 -6.75
N GLU A 137 -25.44 -35.02 -5.46
CA GLU A 137 -26.32 -35.91 -4.70
C GLU A 137 -27.50 -35.18 -4.04
N LYS A 138 -27.33 -33.91 -3.68
CA LYS A 138 -28.28 -33.16 -2.84
C LYS A 138 -28.79 -31.88 -3.48
N GLY A 139 -28.34 -31.55 -4.68
CA GLY A 139 -28.80 -30.41 -5.46
C GLY A 139 -28.22 -29.06 -5.01
N ASP A 140 -28.55 -28.02 -5.76
CA ASP A 140 -27.88 -26.71 -5.70
C ASP A 140 -28.08 -25.95 -4.38
N GLU A 141 -29.15 -26.25 -3.62
CA GLU A 141 -29.44 -25.57 -2.36
C GLU A 141 -28.49 -26.02 -1.24
N VAL A 142 -28.26 -27.34 -1.14
CA VAL A 142 -27.33 -27.93 -0.17
C VAL A 142 -25.89 -27.58 -0.51
N TYR A 143 -25.53 -27.61 -1.81
CA TYR A 143 -24.24 -27.13 -2.29
C TYR A 143 -23.99 -25.67 -1.90
N ARG A 144 -24.97 -24.78 -2.10
CA ARG A 144 -24.83 -23.36 -1.73
C ARG A 144 -24.65 -23.18 -0.22
N GLY A 145 -25.39 -23.92 0.61
CA GLY A 145 -25.22 -23.88 2.06
C GLY A 145 -23.82 -24.32 2.52
N LEU A 146 -23.31 -25.42 1.94
CA LEU A 146 -21.97 -25.92 2.24
C LEU A 146 -20.87 -25.00 1.71
N SER A 147 -20.94 -24.56 0.46
CA SER A 147 -19.98 -23.63 -0.12
C SER A 147 -19.88 -22.33 0.71
N ASN A 148 -21.02 -21.77 1.13
CA ASN A 148 -21.06 -20.55 1.96
C ASN A 148 -20.41 -20.70 3.34
N THR A 149 -20.38 -21.93 3.88
CA THR A 149 -19.85 -22.21 5.22
C THR A 149 -18.39 -22.63 5.17
N TRP A 150 -18.02 -23.46 4.19
CA TRP A 150 -16.73 -24.14 4.14
C TRP A 150 -15.69 -23.39 3.31
N MET A 151 -16.08 -22.66 2.27
CA MET A 151 -15.13 -21.87 1.50
C MET A 151 -14.36 -20.86 2.38
N PRO A 152 -15.00 -20.10 3.29
CA PRO A 152 -14.28 -19.27 4.27
C PRO A 152 -13.22 -20.02 5.07
N LEU A 153 -13.49 -21.26 5.50
CA LEU A 153 -12.54 -22.06 6.26
C LEU A 153 -11.36 -22.56 5.43
N VAL A 154 -11.63 -22.97 4.18
CA VAL A 154 -10.56 -23.28 3.21
C VAL A 154 -9.73 -22.04 2.94
N PHE A 155 -10.38 -20.88 2.89
CA PHE A 155 -9.71 -19.61 2.68
C PHE A 155 -8.81 -19.23 3.86
N ASP A 156 -9.31 -19.32 5.08
CA ASP A 156 -8.55 -19.06 6.31
C ASP A 156 -7.38 -20.04 6.47
N PHE A 157 -7.56 -21.32 6.09
CA PHE A 157 -6.51 -22.33 6.11
C PHE A 157 -5.37 -22.00 5.14
N VAL A 158 -5.68 -21.63 3.89
CA VAL A 158 -4.64 -21.29 2.90
C VAL A 158 -3.88 -20.02 3.29
N GLU A 159 -4.56 -18.99 3.79
CA GLU A 159 -3.90 -17.78 4.31
C GLU A 159 -3.00 -18.07 5.51
N TYR A 160 -3.46 -18.93 6.42
CA TYR A 160 -2.63 -19.40 7.53
C TYR A 160 -1.36 -20.09 7.04
N MET A 161 -1.46 -20.97 6.05
CA MET A 161 -0.34 -21.71 5.48
C MET A 161 0.66 -20.81 4.72
N LYS A 162 0.19 -19.73 4.09
CA LYS A 162 1.08 -18.71 3.50
C LYS A 162 1.83 -17.93 4.57
N LYS A 163 1.12 -17.47 5.59
CA LYS A 163 1.69 -16.68 6.69
C LYS A 163 2.77 -17.44 7.47
N THR A 164 2.65 -18.75 7.57
CA THR A 164 3.66 -19.62 8.22
C THR A 164 4.82 -20.00 7.29
N GLY A 165 4.79 -19.58 6.03
CA GLY A 165 5.79 -19.95 5.01
C GLY A 165 5.69 -21.41 4.56
N ALA A 166 4.62 -22.12 4.93
CA ALA A 166 4.41 -23.52 4.59
C ALA A 166 4.08 -23.70 3.10
N ILE A 167 3.50 -22.69 2.46
CA ILE A 167 3.34 -22.64 1.00
C ILE A 167 3.79 -21.28 0.47
N PRO A 168 4.23 -21.20 -0.80
CA PRO A 168 4.57 -19.92 -1.43
C PRO A 168 3.40 -18.92 -1.41
N ASP A 169 3.71 -17.63 -1.26
CA ASP A 169 2.69 -16.56 -1.29
C ASP A 169 1.91 -16.52 -2.60
N ASP A 170 2.53 -16.96 -3.70
CA ASP A 170 1.93 -17.05 -5.03
C ASP A 170 1.17 -18.37 -5.28
N TYR A 171 1.09 -19.28 -4.30
CA TYR A 171 0.32 -20.51 -4.40
C TYR A 171 -1.16 -20.24 -4.77
N GLN A 172 -1.64 -21.00 -5.76
CA GLN A 172 -2.98 -20.91 -6.34
C GLN A 172 -3.76 -22.19 -6.05
N LEU A 173 -5.02 -22.07 -5.63
CA LEU A 173 -5.87 -23.25 -5.53
C LEU A 173 -6.12 -23.86 -6.92
N PRO A 174 -6.22 -25.19 -7.03
CA PRO A 174 -6.72 -25.85 -8.24
C PRO A 174 -8.05 -25.23 -8.67
N GLY A 175 -8.10 -24.78 -9.92
CA GLY A 175 -9.01 -23.72 -10.39
C GLY A 175 -10.50 -23.94 -10.12
N TYR A 176 -11.13 -22.91 -9.54
CA TYR A 176 -12.58 -22.75 -9.55
C TYR A 176 -13.00 -22.22 -10.94
N SER A 177 -13.50 -23.08 -11.83
CA SER A 177 -14.04 -22.65 -13.11
C SER A 177 -15.40 -21.96 -12.91
N VAL A 178 -15.48 -20.67 -13.21
CA VAL A 178 -16.78 -19.99 -13.32
C VAL A 178 -17.42 -20.46 -14.64
N SER A 179 -18.36 -21.39 -14.54
CA SER A 179 -19.18 -22.05 -15.59
C SER A 179 -18.72 -23.45 -16.05
N GLU A 180 -19.49 -24.47 -15.67
CA GLU A 180 -19.50 -25.79 -16.35
C GLU A 180 -20.33 -25.75 -17.67
N ASN A 181 -20.98 -24.62 -17.97
CA ASN A 181 -21.91 -24.49 -19.10
C ASN A 181 -21.33 -23.79 -20.34
N SER A 182 -20.07 -23.35 -20.35
CA SER A 182 -19.46 -22.66 -21.50
C SER A 182 -18.55 -23.58 -22.32
N LYS A 183 -19.13 -24.59 -22.98
CA LYS A 183 -18.37 -25.46 -23.91
C LYS A 183 -17.80 -24.75 -25.15
N GLU A 184 -18.05 -23.46 -25.34
CA GLU A 184 -17.62 -22.70 -26.54
C GLU A 184 -16.62 -21.57 -26.27
N THR A 185 -16.18 -21.36 -25.03
CA THR A 185 -15.13 -20.38 -24.73
C THR A 185 -14.13 -20.95 -23.71
N ASP A 186 -13.01 -21.49 -24.19
CA ASP A 186 -11.85 -21.97 -23.39
C ASP A 186 -11.14 -20.85 -22.59
N ALA A 187 -11.84 -19.77 -22.24
CA ALA A 187 -11.30 -18.65 -21.50
C ALA A 187 -11.28 -18.97 -19.98
N HIS A 188 -10.34 -19.82 -19.57
CA HIS A 188 -10.03 -19.98 -18.15
C HIS A 188 -9.45 -18.67 -17.61
N LEU A 189 -10.22 -17.98 -16.75
CA LEU A 189 -9.73 -16.80 -16.03
C LEU A 189 -8.78 -17.26 -14.92
N TYR A 190 -7.47 -17.13 -15.15
CA TYR A 190 -6.45 -17.38 -14.14
C TYR A 190 -6.41 -16.22 -13.13
N LEU A 191 -7.33 -16.29 -12.16
CA LEU A 191 -7.38 -15.38 -11.03
C LEU A 191 -6.51 -15.90 -9.89
N ARG A 192 -5.75 -15.01 -9.26
CA ARG A 192 -5.11 -15.31 -7.99
C ARG A 192 -6.17 -15.53 -6.92
N PHE A 193 -5.80 -16.26 -5.88
CA PHE A 193 -6.68 -16.61 -4.78
C PHE A 193 -7.45 -15.42 -4.18
N LYS A 194 -6.77 -14.31 -3.92
CA LYS A 194 -7.38 -13.08 -3.39
C LYS A 194 -8.44 -12.49 -4.33
N GLU A 195 -8.22 -12.59 -5.63
CA GLU A 195 -9.16 -12.11 -6.66
C GLU A 195 -10.40 -13.00 -6.70
N GLN A 196 -10.22 -14.33 -6.66
CA GLN A 196 -11.31 -15.29 -6.59
C GLN A 196 -12.16 -15.05 -5.34
N PHE A 197 -11.52 -14.85 -4.19
CA PHE A 197 -12.19 -14.59 -2.92
C PHE A 197 -13.08 -13.35 -3.01
N LEU A 198 -12.54 -12.20 -3.41
CA LEU A 198 -13.30 -10.94 -3.48
C LEU A 198 -14.43 -11.00 -4.52
N PHE A 199 -14.20 -11.70 -5.63
CA PHE A 199 -15.22 -11.93 -6.64
C PHE A 199 -16.38 -12.79 -6.11
N VAL A 200 -16.07 -13.92 -5.47
CA VAL A 200 -17.07 -14.83 -4.87
C VAL A 200 -17.79 -14.16 -3.71
N GLU A 201 -17.07 -13.40 -2.88
CA GLU A 201 -17.66 -12.67 -1.77
C GLU A 201 -18.68 -11.64 -2.27
N TYR A 202 -18.37 -10.91 -3.35
CA TYR A 202 -19.32 -9.99 -3.97
C TYR A 202 -20.55 -10.71 -4.51
N LEU A 203 -20.37 -11.84 -5.21
CA LEU A 203 -21.45 -12.68 -5.70
C LEU A 203 -22.36 -13.18 -4.57
N ARG A 204 -21.77 -13.66 -3.47
CA ARG A 204 -22.49 -14.14 -2.29
C ARG A 204 -23.38 -13.06 -1.69
N ASN A 205 -22.88 -11.83 -1.64
CA ASN A 205 -23.62 -10.69 -1.11
C ASN A 205 -24.61 -10.09 -2.13
N ASN A 206 -24.51 -10.47 -3.41
CA ASN A 206 -25.32 -9.94 -4.51
C ASN A 206 -25.79 -11.06 -5.48
N PRO A 207 -26.53 -12.08 -5.02
CA PRO A 207 -26.84 -13.26 -5.82
C PRO A 207 -27.64 -12.94 -7.09
N GLY A 208 -28.46 -11.88 -7.07
CA GLY A 208 -29.22 -11.41 -8.25
C GLY A 208 -28.37 -10.80 -9.36
N LYS A 209 -27.05 -10.65 -9.16
CA LYS A 209 -26.13 -10.10 -10.16
C LYS A 209 -25.31 -11.17 -10.89
N ALA A 210 -25.49 -12.45 -10.58
CA ALA A 210 -24.67 -13.54 -11.12
C ALA A 210 -24.62 -13.58 -12.66
N GLU A 211 -25.76 -13.52 -13.34
CA GLU A 211 -25.81 -13.51 -14.82
C GLU A 211 -25.12 -12.30 -15.44
N ILE A 212 -25.25 -11.13 -14.80
CA ILE A 212 -24.57 -9.91 -15.25
C ILE A 212 -23.06 -10.09 -15.11
N LEU A 213 -22.61 -10.61 -13.98
CA LEU A 213 -21.19 -10.83 -13.70
C LEU A 213 -20.58 -11.86 -14.66
N GLU A 214 -21.27 -12.96 -14.96
CA GLU A 214 -20.83 -13.94 -15.96
C GLU A 214 -20.75 -13.32 -17.37
N ARG A 215 -21.78 -12.57 -17.79
CA ARG A 215 -21.75 -11.88 -19.08
C ARG A 215 -20.57 -10.90 -19.19
N LEU A 216 -20.34 -10.11 -18.14
CA LEU A 216 -19.26 -9.11 -18.13
C LEU A 216 -17.88 -9.78 -18.06
N SER A 217 -17.73 -10.90 -17.34
CA SER A 217 -16.47 -11.67 -17.30
C SER A 217 -16.14 -12.25 -18.66
N LEU A 218 -17.12 -12.80 -19.39
CA LEU A 218 -16.93 -13.30 -20.75
C LEU A 218 -16.59 -12.16 -21.72
N LYS A 219 -17.21 -10.99 -21.55
CA LYS A 219 -17.01 -9.84 -22.42
C LYS A 219 -15.63 -9.20 -22.23
N TYR A 220 -15.23 -8.92 -21.00
CA TYR A 220 -14.03 -8.12 -20.69
C TYR A 220 -12.86 -8.93 -20.16
N GLY A 221 -13.05 -10.23 -19.89
CA GLY A 221 -12.00 -11.16 -19.53
C GLY A 221 -11.33 -10.85 -18.19
N LEU A 222 -10.03 -11.12 -18.12
CA LEU A 222 -9.24 -11.04 -16.90
C LEU A 222 -9.20 -9.63 -16.32
N GLY A 223 -9.11 -8.59 -17.14
CA GLY A 223 -9.04 -7.21 -16.66
C GLY A 223 -10.23 -6.83 -15.78
N TRP A 224 -11.43 -7.26 -16.19
CA TRP A 224 -12.65 -7.01 -15.44
C TRP A 224 -12.70 -7.80 -14.14
N ALA A 225 -12.29 -9.07 -14.18
CA ALA A 225 -12.29 -9.91 -12.99
C ALA A 225 -11.27 -9.41 -11.95
N ARG A 226 -10.09 -8.95 -12.38
CA ARG A 226 -9.10 -8.31 -11.50
C ARG A 226 -9.62 -7.03 -10.86
N ALA A 227 -10.50 -6.28 -11.54
CA ALA A 227 -11.07 -5.06 -10.99
C ALA A 227 -11.84 -5.29 -9.67
N PHE A 228 -12.27 -6.51 -9.37
CA PHE A 228 -12.88 -6.86 -8.08
C PHE A 228 -11.91 -6.77 -6.90
N LEU A 229 -10.58 -6.73 -7.11
CA LEU A 229 -9.63 -6.39 -6.06
C LEU A 229 -9.89 -5.03 -5.43
N SER A 230 -10.50 -4.11 -6.18
CA SER A 230 -10.87 -2.78 -5.66
C SER A 230 -11.84 -2.84 -4.47
N LEU A 231 -12.59 -3.94 -4.31
CA LEU A 231 -13.51 -4.17 -3.20
C LEU A 231 -12.82 -4.25 -1.84
N GLU A 232 -11.52 -4.55 -1.80
CA GLU A 232 -10.72 -4.51 -0.58
C GLU A 232 -10.68 -3.10 0.03
N HIS A 233 -10.70 -2.08 -0.82
CA HIS A 233 -10.62 -0.67 -0.40
C HIS A 233 -11.98 0.01 -0.35
N ASP A 234 -12.90 -0.36 -1.25
CA ASP A 234 -14.27 0.15 -1.25
C ASP A 234 -15.27 -0.92 -1.71
N ARG A 235 -16.05 -1.45 -0.76
CA ARG A 235 -17.08 -2.46 -1.03
C ARG A 235 -18.17 -1.98 -2.00
N LYS A 236 -18.39 -0.67 -2.12
CA LYS A 236 -19.35 -0.09 -3.07
C LYS A 236 -18.85 -0.14 -4.51
N MET A 237 -17.55 -0.41 -4.72
CA MET A 237 -16.96 -0.42 -6.04
C MET A 237 -17.57 -1.47 -6.96
N GLY A 238 -18.07 -2.60 -6.43
CA GLY A 238 -18.63 -3.66 -7.28
C GLY A 238 -19.83 -3.20 -8.12
N ASP A 239 -20.65 -2.29 -7.58
CA ASP A 239 -21.76 -1.71 -8.33
C ASP A 239 -21.27 -0.76 -9.42
N LYS A 240 -20.21 0.00 -9.14
CA LYS A 240 -19.52 0.84 -10.12
C LYS A 240 -18.88 0.00 -11.23
N LEU A 241 -18.22 -1.11 -10.91
CA LEU A 241 -17.64 -2.03 -11.91
C LEU A 241 -18.71 -2.57 -12.88
N ILE A 242 -19.89 -2.88 -12.36
CA ILE A 242 -21.02 -3.34 -13.17
C ILE A 242 -21.56 -2.20 -14.05
N SER A 243 -21.70 -0.99 -13.51
CA SER A 243 -22.10 0.20 -14.28
C SER A 243 -21.10 0.49 -15.39
N ILE A 244 -19.79 0.52 -15.11
CA ILE A 244 -18.72 0.66 -16.10
C ILE A 244 -18.89 -0.36 -17.23
N GLY A 245 -19.11 -1.64 -16.89
CA GLY A 245 -19.22 -2.71 -17.88
C GLY A 245 -20.50 -2.67 -18.74
N ASN A 246 -21.59 -2.09 -18.23
CA ASN A 246 -22.90 -2.08 -18.90
C ASN A 246 -23.25 -0.75 -19.58
N GLU A 247 -22.81 0.38 -19.02
CA GLU A 247 -23.26 1.72 -19.40
C GLU A 247 -22.25 2.45 -20.28
N LEU A 248 -20.95 2.17 -20.13
CA LEU A 248 -19.92 2.75 -20.98
C LEU A 248 -19.82 2.02 -22.32
N ARG A 249 -19.25 2.73 -23.32
CA ARG A 249 -18.87 2.12 -24.59
C ARG A 249 -17.84 1.01 -24.34
N ASP A 250 -17.94 -0.06 -25.11
CA ASP A 250 -17.12 -1.28 -24.95
C ASP A 250 -15.61 -1.01 -24.98
N ASP A 251 -15.16 -0.08 -25.83
CA ASP A 251 -13.76 0.34 -25.94
C ASP A 251 -13.28 1.05 -24.66
N ALA A 252 -14.08 1.98 -24.13
CA ALA A 252 -13.77 2.69 -22.90
C ALA A 252 -13.80 1.76 -21.68
N ALA A 253 -14.81 0.92 -21.55
CA ALA A 253 -14.91 -0.04 -20.44
C ALA A 253 -13.72 -1.01 -20.44
N ARG A 254 -13.38 -1.58 -21.60
CA ARG A 254 -12.21 -2.47 -21.74
C ARG A 254 -10.92 -1.74 -21.37
N ALA A 255 -10.70 -0.52 -21.87
CA ALA A 255 -9.51 0.26 -21.57
C ALA A 255 -9.37 0.55 -20.06
N ILE A 256 -10.47 0.81 -19.35
CA ILE A 256 -10.47 0.97 -17.89
C ILE A 256 -10.00 -0.31 -17.19
N PHE A 257 -10.60 -1.45 -17.55
CA PHE A 257 -10.30 -2.72 -16.91
C PHE A 257 -8.88 -3.20 -17.21
N ASP A 258 -8.42 -3.02 -18.45
CA ASP A 258 -7.05 -3.35 -18.85
C ASP A 258 -6.03 -2.48 -18.10
N LYS A 259 -6.29 -1.17 -17.98
CA LYS A 259 -5.41 -0.27 -17.22
C LYS A 259 -5.37 -0.63 -15.73
N PHE A 260 -6.51 -0.97 -15.12
CA PHE A 260 -6.50 -1.42 -13.73
C PHE A 260 -5.73 -2.72 -13.56
N SER A 261 -5.91 -3.68 -14.46
CA SER A 261 -5.14 -4.93 -14.46
C SER A 261 -3.63 -4.71 -14.64
N GLU A 262 -3.23 -3.73 -15.44
CA GLU A 262 -1.83 -3.29 -15.55
C GLU A 262 -1.29 -2.78 -14.21
N ILE A 263 -2.07 -1.97 -13.47
CA ILE A 263 -1.72 -1.47 -12.13
C ILE A 263 -1.59 -2.62 -11.12
N VAL A 264 -2.50 -3.59 -11.15
CA VAL A 264 -2.44 -4.80 -10.30
C VAL A 264 -1.18 -5.60 -10.59
N GLY A 265 -0.88 -5.84 -11.86
CA GLY A 265 0.34 -6.55 -12.26
C GLY A 265 1.60 -5.84 -11.76
N ALA A 266 1.66 -4.52 -11.93
CA ALA A 266 2.78 -3.71 -11.44
C ALA A 266 2.93 -3.73 -9.91
N ALA A 267 1.82 -3.76 -9.15
CA ALA A 267 1.85 -3.89 -7.70
C ALA A 267 2.40 -5.24 -7.23
N TRP A 268 2.17 -6.31 -7.99
CA TRP A 268 2.71 -7.63 -7.68
C TRP A 268 4.19 -7.80 -8.03
N GLU A 269 4.69 -7.04 -9.00
CA GLU A 269 6.12 -7.03 -9.36
C GLU A 269 6.93 -6.02 -8.54
N ILE A 270 6.40 -5.57 -7.39
CA ILE A 270 7.01 -4.48 -6.62
C ILE A 270 8.42 -4.82 -6.12
N GLU A 271 8.66 -6.06 -5.68
CA GLU A 271 9.98 -6.46 -5.19
C GLU A 271 11.04 -6.31 -6.30
N LYS A 272 10.73 -6.86 -7.48
CA LYS A 272 11.57 -6.76 -8.66
C LYS A 272 11.80 -5.30 -9.03
N TYR A 273 10.72 -4.51 -9.07
CA TYR A 273 10.79 -3.09 -9.38
C TYR A 273 11.70 -2.31 -8.40
N LEU A 274 11.57 -2.55 -7.09
CA LEU A 274 12.37 -1.88 -6.07
C LEU A 274 13.87 -2.20 -6.21
N LYS A 275 14.21 -3.49 -6.43
CA LYS A 275 15.59 -3.91 -6.69
C LYS A 275 16.17 -3.22 -7.93
N GLU A 276 15.40 -3.20 -9.03
CA GLU A 276 15.84 -2.62 -10.30
C GLU A 276 15.93 -1.09 -10.29
N ASN A 277 15.10 -0.39 -9.50
CA ASN A 277 14.99 1.07 -9.57
C ASN A 277 15.59 1.81 -8.37
N PHE A 278 15.69 1.18 -7.20
CA PHE A 278 16.16 1.83 -5.97
C PHE A 278 17.43 1.20 -5.38
N GLY A 279 17.97 0.17 -6.05
CA GLY A 279 19.23 -0.51 -5.74
C GLY A 279 19.05 -1.84 -4.99
N GLU A 280 19.83 -2.85 -5.37
CA GLU A 280 19.79 -4.19 -4.78
C GLU A 280 20.26 -4.25 -3.32
N GLU A 281 21.12 -3.32 -2.91
CA GLU A 281 21.71 -3.30 -1.56
C GLU A 281 20.70 -2.92 -0.47
N LYS A 282 19.56 -2.33 -0.85
CA LYS A 282 18.49 -2.00 0.08
C LYS A 282 17.68 -3.25 0.37
N ARG A 283 17.82 -3.79 1.58
CA ARG A 283 16.88 -4.78 2.10
C ARG A 283 15.55 -4.08 2.36
N PHE A 284 14.59 -4.29 1.45
CA PHE A 284 13.23 -3.83 1.66
C PHE A 284 12.50 -4.82 2.57
N PHE A 285 12.03 -4.33 3.73
CA PHE A 285 11.21 -5.15 4.62
C PHE A 285 9.86 -5.47 3.93
N TYR A 286 9.31 -6.66 4.20
CA TYR A 286 7.99 -7.08 3.70
C TYR A 286 6.92 -6.01 3.94
N ASP A 287 6.86 -5.45 5.15
CA ASP A 287 5.98 -4.32 5.49
C ASP A 287 6.06 -3.13 4.52
N THR A 288 7.23 -2.83 3.97
CA THR A 288 7.40 -1.73 3.03
C THR A 288 6.83 -2.11 1.66
N MET A 289 7.10 -3.33 1.20
CA MET A 289 6.58 -3.84 -0.07
C MET A 289 5.04 -3.92 -0.04
N ASP A 290 4.48 -4.42 1.06
CA ASP A 290 3.03 -4.49 1.26
C ASP A 290 2.39 -3.11 1.25
N ARG A 291 2.97 -2.13 1.96
CA ARG A 291 2.48 -0.74 1.94
C ARG A 291 2.53 -0.12 0.55
N ILE A 292 3.55 -0.44 -0.25
CA ILE A 292 3.65 0.07 -1.63
C ILE A 292 2.61 -0.60 -2.52
N SER A 293 2.45 -1.92 -2.41
CA SER A 293 1.43 -2.68 -3.13
C SER A 293 0.04 -2.15 -2.79
N GLU A 294 -0.29 -2.02 -1.50
CA GLU A 294 -1.57 -1.50 -1.03
C GLU A 294 -1.80 -0.05 -1.49
N SER A 295 -0.80 0.82 -1.38
CA SER A 295 -0.91 2.21 -1.84
C SER A 295 -1.12 2.29 -3.35
N THR A 296 -0.52 1.39 -4.13
CA THR A 296 -0.65 1.34 -5.59
C THR A 296 -2.04 0.83 -5.98
N MET A 297 -2.51 -0.23 -5.32
CA MET A 297 -3.86 -0.77 -5.47
C MET A 297 -4.94 0.25 -5.13
N ARG A 298 -4.77 0.97 -4.01
CA ARG A 298 -5.70 2.04 -3.61
C ARG A 298 -5.79 3.14 -4.66
N ARG A 299 -4.66 3.56 -5.25
CA ARG A 299 -4.65 4.54 -6.36
C ARG A 299 -5.35 4.00 -7.61
N GLY A 300 -5.19 2.71 -7.91
CA GLY A 300 -5.96 2.04 -8.95
C GLY A 300 -7.46 2.11 -8.68
N THR A 301 -7.88 1.87 -7.43
CA THR A 301 -9.30 1.96 -7.04
C THR A 301 -9.84 3.38 -7.14
N ASP A 302 -9.08 4.38 -6.66
CA ASP A 302 -9.46 5.79 -6.78
C ASP A 302 -9.59 6.20 -8.25
N LEU A 303 -8.71 5.67 -9.11
CA LEU A 303 -8.80 5.87 -10.55
C LEU A 303 -10.09 5.28 -11.14
N LEU A 304 -10.42 4.03 -10.82
CA LEU A 304 -11.68 3.41 -11.25
C LEU A 304 -12.89 4.24 -10.81
N ALA A 305 -12.90 4.67 -9.55
CA ALA A 305 -13.97 5.48 -8.98
C ALA A 305 -14.15 6.78 -9.76
N ARG A 306 -13.05 7.49 -10.05
CA ARG A 306 -13.06 8.74 -10.81
C ARG A 306 -13.52 8.51 -12.25
N LEU A 307 -12.96 7.53 -12.95
CA LEU A 307 -13.31 7.25 -14.36
C LEU A 307 -14.76 6.81 -14.53
N SER A 308 -15.35 6.16 -13.53
CA SER A 308 -16.78 5.79 -13.54
C SER A 308 -17.72 6.99 -13.54
N GLU A 309 -17.24 8.17 -13.12
CA GLU A 309 -18.02 9.40 -13.02
C GLU A 309 -17.73 10.37 -14.18
N MET A 310 -16.82 10.01 -15.09
CA MET A 310 -16.42 10.87 -16.22
C MET A 310 -17.28 10.63 -17.48
N PRO A 311 -17.47 11.67 -18.32
CA PRO A 311 -18.06 11.50 -19.64
C PRO A 311 -17.28 10.49 -20.50
N PRO A 312 -17.94 9.55 -21.21
CA PRO A 312 -17.28 8.46 -21.95
C PRO A 312 -16.25 8.91 -23.01
N ASP A 313 -16.41 10.11 -23.54
CA ASP A 313 -15.53 10.74 -24.54
C ASP A 313 -14.21 11.25 -23.94
N GLN A 314 -14.15 11.44 -22.61
CA GLN A 314 -12.95 11.93 -21.92
C GLN A 314 -12.09 10.80 -21.33
N ILE A 315 -12.69 9.62 -21.10
CA ILE A 315 -12.06 8.49 -20.40
C ILE A 315 -10.76 8.04 -21.08
N LEU A 316 -10.76 7.87 -22.41
CA LEU A 316 -9.59 7.36 -23.14
C LEU A 316 -8.41 8.34 -23.06
N GLY A 317 -8.67 9.65 -23.23
CA GLY A 317 -7.63 10.68 -23.12
C GLY A 317 -7.07 10.79 -21.70
N GLU A 318 -7.87 10.52 -20.66
CA GLU A 318 -7.36 10.44 -19.29
C GLU A 318 -6.55 9.17 -19.02
N LEU A 319 -6.98 8.02 -19.55
CA LEU A 319 -6.25 6.76 -19.41
C LEU A 319 -4.88 6.79 -20.08
N GLU A 320 -4.75 7.47 -21.23
CA GLU A 320 -3.48 7.64 -21.94
C GLU A 320 -2.44 8.44 -21.13
N LYS A 321 -2.89 9.36 -20.26
CA LYS A 321 -2.00 10.12 -19.37
C LYS A 321 -1.44 9.25 -18.25
N ILE A 322 -2.05 8.11 -17.96
CA ILE A 322 -1.72 7.27 -16.81
C ILE A 322 -0.63 6.28 -17.19
N LYS A 323 0.57 6.57 -16.72
CA LYS A 323 1.75 5.72 -16.82
C LYS A 323 1.85 4.88 -15.54
N THR A 324 1.57 3.59 -15.62
CA THR A 324 1.59 2.66 -14.48
C THR A 324 2.93 2.66 -13.76
N GLU A 325 4.02 2.72 -14.52
CA GLU A 325 5.37 2.82 -13.97
C GLU A 325 5.58 4.10 -13.15
N THR A 326 4.99 5.24 -13.58
CA THR A 326 5.01 6.47 -12.78
C THR A 326 4.21 6.30 -11.50
N LEU A 327 3.06 5.63 -11.52
CA LEU A 327 2.31 5.34 -10.29
C LEU A 327 3.14 4.50 -9.32
N LEU A 328 3.80 3.45 -9.82
CA LEU A 328 4.64 2.56 -9.03
C LEU A 328 5.85 3.29 -8.45
N PHE A 329 6.50 4.13 -9.25
CA PHE A 329 7.57 5.01 -8.81
C PHE A 329 7.12 5.89 -7.66
N LEU A 330 5.98 6.58 -7.80
CA LEU A 330 5.49 7.51 -6.79
C LEU A 330 5.06 6.81 -5.50
N SER A 331 4.47 5.61 -5.59
CA SER A 331 4.12 4.81 -4.42
C SER A 331 5.37 4.32 -3.69
N SER A 332 6.35 3.80 -4.43
CA SER A 332 7.66 3.36 -3.92
C SER A 332 8.40 4.49 -3.23
N PHE A 333 8.57 5.63 -3.92
CA PHE A 333 9.26 6.80 -3.41
C PHE A 333 8.63 7.28 -2.09
N ARG A 334 7.30 7.38 -2.04
CA ARG A 334 6.57 7.83 -0.84
C ARG A 334 6.76 6.87 0.32
N ALA A 335 6.67 5.56 0.08
CA ALA A 335 6.81 4.55 1.13
C ALA A 335 8.23 4.54 1.71
N LEU A 336 9.26 4.60 0.86
CA LEU A 336 10.66 4.66 1.29
C LEU A 336 10.93 5.91 2.13
N LYS A 337 10.47 7.07 1.65
CA LYS A 337 10.61 8.33 2.39
C LYS A 337 9.91 8.26 3.76
N LYS A 338 8.68 7.73 3.83
CA LYS A 338 7.95 7.52 5.09
C LYS A 338 8.58 6.48 6.01
N GLY A 339 9.28 5.50 5.45
CA GLY A 339 10.05 4.52 6.20
C GLY A 339 11.29 5.09 6.89
N GLY A 340 11.58 6.38 6.72
CA GLY A 340 12.77 7.02 7.28
C GLY A 340 14.05 6.70 6.50
N HIS A 341 13.93 6.07 5.33
CA HIS A 341 15.07 5.88 4.45
C HIS A 341 15.42 7.21 3.80
N GLY A 342 16.65 7.68 4.02
CA GLY A 342 17.19 8.82 3.28
C GLY A 342 17.09 8.54 1.79
N ILE A 343 16.53 9.48 1.04
CA ILE A 343 16.43 9.37 -0.42
C ILE A 343 17.67 9.99 -1.03
N ASP A 344 18.54 9.13 -1.59
CA ASP A 344 19.60 9.59 -2.46
C ASP A 344 19.17 9.48 -3.92
N PHE A 345 18.84 10.62 -4.52
CA PHE A 345 18.42 10.72 -5.93
C PHE A 345 19.44 10.12 -6.91
N GLU A 346 20.73 10.11 -6.58
CA GLU A 346 21.79 9.58 -7.45
C GLU A 346 21.75 8.05 -7.55
N THR A 347 21.12 7.38 -6.59
CA THR A 347 20.97 5.92 -6.56
C THR A 347 19.71 5.40 -7.25
N ILE A 348 18.81 6.31 -7.66
CA ILE A 348 17.51 5.93 -8.21
C ILE A 348 17.58 5.96 -9.73
N LYS A 349 17.21 4.84 -10.35
CA LYS A 349 17.19 4.70 -11.81
C LYS A 349 16.30 5.76 -12.46
N ASP A 350 16.76 6.29 -13.58
CA ASP A 350 16.09 7.32 -14.39
C ASP A 350 15.82 8.66 -13.66
N ILE A 351 16.36 8.86 -12.45
CA ILE A 351 16.35 10.16 -11.79
C ILE A 351 17.61 10.94 -12.14
N GLU A 352 17.42 12.21 -12.48
CA GLU A 352 18.50 13.19 -12.58
C GLU A 352 18.19 14.35 -11.63
N PHE A 353 19.12 14.67 -10.74
CA PHE A 353 19.01 15.82 -9.86
C PHE A 353 20.22 16.73 -10.06
N ARG A 354 19.99 17.98 -10.50
CA ARG A 354 21.08 18.92 -10.80
C ARG A 354 20.75 20.36 -10.41
N SER A 355 21.80 21.14 -10.19
CA SER A 355 21.74 22.60 -10.10
C SER A 355 22.22 23.20 -11.42
N VAL A 356 21.50 24.19 -11.94
CA VAL A 356 21.84 24.91 -13.18
C VAL A 356 21.49 26.39 -13.06
N GLU A 357 22.18 27.25 -13.81
CA GLU A 357 21.81 28.65 -13.96
C GLU A 357 20.61 28.80 -14.92
N GLY A 358 19.87 29.91 -14.81
CA GLY A 358 18.71 30.17 -15.68
C GLY A 358 19.03 30.12 -17.18
N ALA A 359 20.20 30.61 -17.58
CA ALA A 359 20.66 30.62 -18.97
C ALA A 359 20.99 29.23 -19.54
N GLU A 360 21.21 28.23 -18.68
CA GLU A 360 21.52 26.85 -19.07
C GLU A 360 20.25 25.99 -19.28
N ILE A 361 19.08 26.51 -18.90
CA ILE A 361 17.81 25.78 -19.02
C ILE A 361 17.34 25.83 -20.47
N SER A 362 17.07 24.67 -21.05
CA SER A 362 16.62 24.60 -22.45
C SER A 362 15.24 25.25 -22.63
N PRO A 363 14.91 25.81 -23.81
CA PRO A 363 13.58 26.36 -24.07
C PRO A 363 12.45 25.36 -23.84
N LYS A 364 12.67 24.06 -24.14
CA LYS A 364 11.71 22.98 -23.88
C LYS A 364 11.43 22.84 -22.38
N ASP A 365 12.48 22.89 -21.56
CA ASP A 365 12.37 22.76 -20.11
C ASP A 365 11.72 23.98 -19.46
N ILE A 366 12.02 25.19 -19.96
CA ILE A 366 11.36 26.41 -19.51
C ILE A 366 9.84 26.27 -19.74
N GLU A 367 9.42 25.86 -20.93
CA GLU A 367 7.99 25.68 -21.20
C GLU A 367 7.38 24.60 -20.30
N ARG A 368 8.09 23.50 -20.07
CA ARG A 368 7.65 22.46 -19.14
C ARG A 368 7.49 22.99 -17.70
N MET A 369 8.41 23.84 -17.22
CA MET A 369 8.29 24.49 -15.91
C MET A 369 7.08 25.42 -15.85
N ARG A 370 6.80 26.18 -16.92
CA ARG A 370 5.60 27.03 -17.01
C ARG A 370 4.31 26.22 -17.02
N GLU A 371 4.28 25.08 -17.71
CA GLU A 371 3.15 24.14 -17.66
C GLU A 371 2.89 23.65 -16.23
N ILE A 372 3.96 23.31 -15.49
CA ILE A 372 3.84 22.91 -14.09
C ILE A 372 3.24 24.04 -13.25
N TYR A 373 3.66 25.30 -13.44
CA TYR A 373 3.03 26.45 -12.79
C TYR A 373 1.54 26.55 -13.11
N ARG A 374 1.18 26.54 -14.40
CA ARG A 374 -0.22 26.66 -14.82
C ARG A 374 -1.08 25.54 -14.24
N GLY A 375 -0.57 24.30 -14.24
CA GLY A 375 -1.25 23.17 -13.60
C GLY A 375 -1.34 23.31 -12.09
N ASN A 376 -0.33 23.89 -11.45
CA ASN A 376 -0.28 24.03 -10.00
C ASN A 376 -1.19 25.14 -9.45
N TYR A 377 -1.39 26.19 -10.23
CA TYR A 377 -2.14 27.40 -9.88
C TYR A 377 -3.38 27.60 -10.77
N ALA A 378 -3.91 26.54 -11.38
CA ALA A 378 -5.07 26.60 -12.28
C ALA A 378 -6.33 27.24 -11.65
N SER A 379 -6.49 27.13 -10.33
CA SER A 379 -7.60 27.76 -9.59
C SER A 379 -7.37 29.23 -9.25
N GLN A 380 -6.19 29.79 -9.49
CA GLN A 380 -5.79 31.16 -9.15
C GLN A 380 -5.00 31.79 -10.32
N PRO A 381 -5.66 32.07 -11.46
CA PRO A 381 -4.98 32.51 -12.68
C PRO A 381 -4.22 33.83 -12.51
N GLU A 382 -4.76 34.81 -11.78
CA GLU A 382 -4.08 36.10 -11.53
C GLU A 382 -2.77 35.92 -10.75
N LEU A 383 -2.78 35.07 -9.72
CA LEU A 383 -1.58 34.69 -8.98
C LEU A 383 -0.59 33.95 -9.89
N CYS A 384 -1.09 33.02 -10.71
CA CYS A 384 -0.27 32.24 -11.65
C CYS A 384 0.53 33.16 -12.60
N GLU A 385 -0.13 34.15 -13.22
CA GLU A 385 0.52 35.10 -14.13
C GLU A 385 1.58 35.93 -13.39
N LYS A 386 1.28 36.41 -12.18
CA LYS A 386 2.27 37.14 -11.37
C LYS A 386 3.47 36.28 -11.00
N LEU A 387 3.26 35.01 -10.66
CA LEU A 387 4.35 34.09 -10.36
C LEU A 387 5.19 33.74 -11.61
N LEU A 388 4.55 33.62 -12.78
CA LEU A 388 5.22 33.42 -14.06
C LEU A 388 6.08 34.63 -14.46
N GLU A 389 5.58 35.86 -14.26
CA GLU A 389 6.37 37.08 -14.48
C GLU A 389 7.66 37.07 -13.65
N VAL A 390 7.58 36.74 -12.36
CA VAL A 390 8.74 36.67 -11.46
C VAL A 390 9.65 35.48 -11.83
N PHE A 391 9.09 34.36 -12.26
CA PHE A 391 9.86 33.21 -12.77
C PHE A 391 10.65 33.56 -14.02
N ASP A 392 10.05 34.24 -14.98
CA ASP A 392 10.71 34.65 -16.22
C ASP A 392 11.83 35.67 -15.98
N GLN A 393 11.67 36.55 -14.98
CA GLN A 393 12.74 37.44 -14.53
C GLN A 393 13.92 36.64 -13.96
N ALA A 394 13.64 35.62 -13.13
CA ALA A 394 14.67 34.79 -12.51
C ALA A 394 15.47 33.95 -13.53
N LEU A 395 14.86 33.54 -14.64
CA LEU A 395 15.58 32.85 -15.73
C LEU A 395 16.71 33.70 -16.35
N ASN A 396 16.59 35.03 -16.28
CA ASN A 396 17.57 35.97 -16.85
C ASN A 396 18.54 36.53 -15.80
N ASN A 397 18.42 36.10 -14.54
CA ASN A 397 19.25 36.59 -13.44
C ASN A 397 20.47 35.67 -13.24
N PRO A 398 21.70 36.15 -13.44
CA PRO A 398 22.91 35.34 -13.23
C PRO A 398 23.13 34.96 -11.75
N LYS A 399 22.40 35.58 -10.82
CA LYS A 399 22.43 35.26 -9.39
C LYS A 399 21.35 34.25 -8.97
N THR A 400 20.72 33.58 -9.94
CA THR A 400 19.69 32.58 -9.69
C THR A 400 20.21 31.19 -10.03
N ALA A 401 20.13 30.29 -9.05
CA ALA A 401 20.41 28.87 -9.24
C ALA A 401 19.11 28.05 -9.16
N PHE A 402 18.82 27.27 -10.20
CA PHE A 402 17.69 26.35 -10.26
C PHE A 402 18.12 24.93 -9.91
N TYR A 403 17.39 24.29 -9.00
CA TYR A 403 17.54 22.88 -8.66
C TYR A 403 16.41 22.11 -9.34
N ILE A 404 16.77 21.22 -10.26
CA ILE A 404 15.82 20.52 -11.13
C ILE A 404 15.93 19.02 -10.86
N LEU A 405 14.79 18.40 -10.59
CA LEU A 405 14.63 16.96 -10.53
C LEU A 405 13.89 16.47 -11.78
N ARG A 406 14.49 15.51 -12.48
CA ARG A 406 13.88 14.80 -13.59
C ARG A 406 13.61 13.35 -13.23
N TYR A 407 12.59 12.80 -13.88
CA TYR A 407 12.34 11.37 -13.93
C TYR A 407 12.11 10.98 -15.40
N LYS A 408 12.91 10.05 -15.91
CA LYS A 408 12.89 9.63 -17.33
C LYS A 408 13.04 10.81 -18.31
N GLY A 409 13.93 11.73 -17.97
CA GLY A 409 14.23 12.94 -18.76
C GLY A 409 13.23 14.09 -18.62
N GLU A 410 12.06 13.86 -18.01
CA GLU A 410 11.02 14.88 -17.84
C GLU A 410 11.15 15.60 -16.49
N ILE A 411 10.95 16.92 -16.46
CA ILE A 411 10.97 17.70 -15.20
C ILE A 411 9.76 17.33 -14.35
N VAL A 412 10.02 16.89 -13.13
CA VAL A 412 8.98 16.50 -12.17
C VAL A 412 8.94 17.40 -10.94
N SER A 413 10.04 18.08 -10.63
CA SER A 413 10.10 19.05 -9.55
C SER A 413 11.22 20.05 -9.80
N PHE A 414 11.03 21.29 -9.36
CA PHE A 414 12.08 22.29 -9.36
C PHE A 414 11.88 23.30 -8.23
N LEU A 415 12.96 23.95 -7.84
CA LEU A 415 12.98 25.14 -6.99
C LEU A 415 14.17 26.00 -7.38
N ARG A 416 14.21 27.24 -6.90
CA ARG A 416 15.33 28.14 -7.15
C ARG A 416 15.78 28.85 -5.89
N PHE A 417 17.04 29.27 -5.88
CA PHE A 417 17.56 30.23 -4.93
C PHE A 417 18.09 31.44 -5.68
N ASP A 418 17.65 32.63 -5.25
CA ASP A 418 18.13 33.91 -5.73
C ASP A 418 19.08 34.51 -4.67
N GLU A 419 20.30 34.91 -5.02
CA GLU A 419 21.17 35.59 -4.07
C GLU A 419 20.61 36.96 -3.68
N GLY A 420 20.54 37.23 -2.37
CA GLY A 420 20.07 38.52 -1.86
C GLY A 420 21.09 39.66 -2.05
N GLU A 421 20.70 40.86 -1.64
CA GLU A 421 21.63 42.00 -1.57
C GLU A 421 22.75 41.78 -0.54
N LYS A 422 22.48 40.96 0.47
CA LYS A 422 23.44 40.54 1.50
C LYS A 422 23.97 39.15 1.16
N GLU A 423 25.28 38.97 1.21
CA GLU A 423 25.96 37.72 0.87
C GLU A 423 25.51 36.51 1.72
N ASP A 424 24.94 36.74 2.90
CA ASP A 424 24.49 35.69 3.82
C ASP A 424 23.00 35.33 3.69
N ARG A 425 22.29 35.88 2.70
CA ARG A 425 20.85 35.64 2.49
C ARG A 425 20.55 35.10 1.10
N LEU A 426 19.71 34.08 1.05
CA LEU A 426 19.17 33.51 -0.18
C LEU A 426 17.64 33.59 -0.16
N TYR A 427 17.04 33.94 -1.29
CA TYR A 427 15.60 33.86 -1.47
C TYR A 427 15.22 32.54 -2.15
N LEU A 428 14.47 31.69 -1.46
CA LEU A 428 13.90 30.45 -1.98
C LEU A 428 12.59 30.75 -2.71
N GLY A 429 12.55 30.41 -3.99
CA GLY A 429 11.39 30.59 -4.84
C GLY A 429 11.07 29.37 -5.69
N SER A 430 9.96 29.45 -6.43
CA SER A 430 9.57 28.46 -7.45
C SER A 430 9.46 27.01 -6.99
N VAL A 431 9.18 26.74 -5.72
CA VAL A 431 9.05 25.38 -5.20
C VAL A 431 7.84 24.69 -5.82
N ASN A 432 8.05 23.88 -6.85
CA ASN A 432 7.00 23.29 -7.66
C ASN A 432 7.25 21.81 -7.90
N VAL A 433 6.19 21.02 -7.79
CA VAL A 433 6.13 19.62 -8.22
C VAL A 433 5.10 19.51 -9.32
N ALA A 434 5.39 18.77 -10.38
CA ALA A 434 4.44 18.51 -11.46
C ALA A 434 3.12 17.93 -10.91
N PRO A 435 1.95 18.32 -11.45
CA PRO A 435 0.66 17.88 -10.90
C PRO A 435 0.54 16.36 -10.71
N ASP A 436 1.01 15.57 -11.67
CA ASP A 436 0.95 14.10 -11.65
C ASP A 436 1.89 13.47 -10.61
N PHE A 437 2.82 14.25 -10.06
CA PHE A 437 3.82 13.83 -9.07
C PHE A 437 3.48 14.32 -7.66
N ARG A 438 2.36 15.03 -7.46
CA ARG A 438 1.94 15.54 -6.14
C ARG A 438 1.62 14.40 -5.16
N GLY A 439 1.81 14.64 -3.87
CA GLY A 439 1.53 13.66 -2.81
C GLY A 439 2.49 12.46 -2.75
N SER A 440 3.53 12.44 -3.59
CA SER A 440 4.57 11.40 -3.64
C SER A 440 5.71 11.60 -2.64
N ALA A 441 5.72 12.72 -1.90
CA ALA A 441 6.85 13.18 -1.08
C ALA A 441 8.10 13.64 -1.87
N ILE A 442 8.03 13.75 -3.21
CA ILE A 442 9.14 14.33 -4.01
C ILE A 442 9.46 15.77 -3.59
N GLY A 443 8.44 16.60 -3.38
CA GLY A 443 8.61 17.97 -2.92
C GLY A 443 9.26 18.07 -1.53
N GLU A 444 8.98 17.12 -0.65
CA GLU A 444 9.61 17.04 0.67
C GLU A 444 11.08 16.61 0.53
N ALA A 445 11.37 15.58 -0.26
CA ALA A 445 12.72 15.08 -0.47
C ALA A 445 13.64 16.11 -1.15
N ILE A 446 13.15 16.85 -2.15
CA ILE A 446 13.95 17.92 -2.78
C ILE A 446 14.23 19.03 -1.76
N MET A 447 13.24 19.41 -0.94
CA MET A 447 13.45 20.43 0.08
C MET A 447 14.44 19.98 1.15
N GLU A 448 14.36 18.75 1.65
CA GLU A 448 15.34 18.24 2.59
C GLU A 448 16.75 18.23 1.99
N LYS A 449 16.91 17.79 0.72
CA LYS A 449 18.24 17.78 0.09
C LYS A 449 18.79 19.19 -0.13
N THR A 450 17.96 20.15 -0.56
CA THR A 450 18.46 21.49 -0.94
C THR A 450 18.31 22.55 0.14
N VAL A 451 17.14 22.66 0.75
CA VAL A 451 16.81 23.70 1.74
C VAL A 451 17.58 23.44 3.02
N ASP A 452 17.66 22.19 3.51
CA ASP A 452 18.46 21.92 4.73
C ASP A 452 19.95 22.11 4.49
N MET A 453 20.44 21.84 3.28
CA MET A 453 21.83 22.13 2.91
C MET A 453 22.07 23.65 2.93
N LYS A 454 21.22 24.43 2.25
CA LYS A 454 21.39 25.89 2.15
C LYS A 454 21.13 26.63 3.45
N ALA A 455 20.21 26.16 4.29
CA ALA A 455 19.88 26.78 5.58
C ALA A 455 21.02 26.70 6.62
N LYS A 456 21.95 25.74 6.45
CA LYS A 456 23.17 25.64 7.28
C LYS A 456 24.15 26.78 6.99
N GLU A 457 24.18 27.26 5.75
CA GLU A 457 25.16 28.22 5.24
C GLU A 457 24.62 29.65 5.27
N SER A 458 23.34 29.82 4.93
CA SER A 458 22.68 31.10 4.69
C SER A 458 21.34 31.21 5.42
N VAL A 459 20.90 32.44 5.65
CA VAL A 459 19.51 32.71 6.03
C VAL A 459 18.64 32.59 4.78
N LEU A 460 17.55 31.84 4.87
CA LEU A 460 16.64 31.63 3.75
C LEU A 460 15.40 32.49 3.93
N ASP A 461 15.11 33.31 2.93
CA ASP A 461 13.85 34.05 2.80
C ASP A 461 12.94 33.34 1.81
N ALA A 462 11.63 33.35 2.01
CA ALA A 462 10.66 32.88 1.03
C ALA A 462 9.30 33.54 1.24
N ASP A 463 8.39 33.32 0.30
CA ASP A 463 6.99 33.67 0.42
C ASP A 463 6.10 32.44 0.23
N CYS A 464 5.02 32.35 1.00
CA CYS A 464 4.05 31.27 0.85
C CYS A 464 2.63 31.74 1.13
N ASN A 465 1.64 31.11 0.50
CA ASN A 465 0.23 31.38 0.79
C ASN A 465 -0.07 30.96 2.24
N ALA A 466 -0.49 31.92 3.07
CA ALA A 466 -0.74 31.77 4.50
C ALA A 466 -1.86 30.76 4.82
N LEU A 467 -2.77 30.53 3.87
CA LEU A 467 -3.93 29.66 4.01
C LEU A 467 -3.78 28.34 3.24
N SER A 468 -2.58 28.05 2.72
CA SER A 468 -2.28 26.81 2.01
C SER A 468 -1.61 25.77 2.92
N ASP A 469 -1.88 24.48 2.72
CA ASP A 469 -1.27 23.42 3.55
C ASP A 469 0.27 23.44 3.50
N ILE A 470 0.83 23.86 2.36
CA ILE A 470 2.28 24.00 2.21
C ILE A 470 2.88 25.10 3.10
N GLY A 471 2.16 26.20 3.36
CA GLY A 471 2.62 27.24 4.28
C GLY A 471 2.76 26.72 5.72
N ALA A 472 1.81 25.89 6.17
CA ALA A 472 1.92 25.17 7.44
C ALA A 472 3.10 24.20 7.44
N HIS A 473 3.30 23.46 6.35
CA HIS A 473 4.44 22.56 6.21
C HIS A 473 5.79 23.29 6.32
N TYR A 474 5.98 24.42 5.62
CA TYR A 474 7.23 25.20 5.72
C TYR A 474 7.51 25.66 7.14
N LEU A 475 6.49 26.14 7.85
CA LEU A 475 6.63 26.54 9.24
C LEU A 475 6.97 25.34 10.13
N GLU A 476 6.42 24.16 9.87
CA GLU A 476 6.78 22.96 10.64
C GLU A 476 8.16 22.38 10.26
N THR A 477 8.75 22.76 9.12
CA THR A 477 10.10 22.34 8.67
C THR A 477 11.20 23.36 8.94
N GLY A 478 10.96 24.29 9.87
CA GLY A 478 12.00 25.19 10.40
C GLY A 478 11.86 26.67 10.02
N PHE A 479 11.03 27.02 9.04
CA PHE A 479 10.76 28.44 8.76
C PHE A 479 9.90 29.09 9.85
N VAL A 480 9.99 30.40 10.01
CA VAL A 480 9.07 31.20 10.82
C VAL A 480 8.44 32.28 9.94
N ALA A 481 7.16 32.57 10.17
CA ALA A 481 6.48 33.65 9.46
C ALA A 481 6.80 34.97 10.16
N VAL A 482 7.27 35.94 9.38
CA VAL A 482 7.77 37.21 9.88
C VAL A 482 6.86 38.38 9.55
N ARG A 483 6.02 38.22 8.53
CA ARG A 483 5.09 39.23 8.05
C ARG A 483 3.94 38.56 7.32
N LEU A 484 2.74 39.14 7.43
CA LEU A 484 1.60 38.84 6.57
C LEU A 484 1.40 40.02 5.60
N TYR A 485 1.11 39.74 4.34
CA TYR A 485 0.77 40.75 3.35
C TYR A 485 -0.13 40.15 2.26
N ASP A 486 -0.77 41.02 1.47
CA ASP A 486 -1.52 40.59 0.28
C ASP A 486 -0.58 40.51 -0.92
N TYR A 487 -0.52 39.34 -1.57
CA TYR A 487 0.20 39.15 -2.83
C TYR A 487 -0.78 38.69 -3.90
N ALA A 488 -1.14 39.62 -4.79
CA ALA A 488 -2.10 39.36 -5.88
C ALA A 488 -3.45 38.82 -5.37
N GLY A 489 -4.01 39.42 -4.32
CA GLY A 489 -5.30 39.03 -3.74
C GLY A 489 -5.25 37.79 -2.86
N VAL A 490 -4.04 37.27 -2.58
CA VAL A 490 -3.84 36.09 -1.74
C VAL A 490 -3.08 36.49 -0.48
N PRO A 491 -3.58 36.17 0.73
CA PRO A 491 -2.84 36.38 1.96
C PRO A 491 -1.59 35.50 1.98
N SER A 492 -0.43 36.15 2.05
CA SER A 492 0.88 35.51 1.94
C SER A 492 1.74 35.83 3.16
N PHE A 493 2.41 34.81 3.67
CA PHE A 493 3.47 34.98 4.64
C PHE A 493 4.79 35.24 3.92
N GLN A 494 5.50 36.26 4.39
CA GLN A 494 6.95 36.28 4.27
C GLN A 494 7.50 35.37 5.37
N ILE A 495 8.34 34.40 5.00
CA ILE A 495 8.92 33.43 5.93
C ILE A 495 10.45 33.50 5.90
N GLU A 496 11.08 33.27 7.05
CA GLU A 496 12.53 33.21 7.21
C GLU A 496 12.91 31.87 7.85
N ARG A 497 13.98 31.21 7.37
CA ARG A 497 14.66 30.13 8.09
C ARG A 497 16.09 30.56 8.40
N ASN A 498 16.40 30.56 9.69
CA ASN A 498 17.72 30.91 10.19
C ASN A 498 18.09 29.90 11.28
N ASP A 499 18.86 28.88 10.90
CA ASP A 499 19.22 27.78 11.80
C ASP A 499 20.17 28.24 12.94
N ARG A 500 20.69 29.48 12.88
CA ARG A 500 21.45 30.12 13.95
C ARG A 500 20.55 30.78 15.01
N LYS A 501 19.28 31.04 14.70
CA LYS A 501 18.29 31.58 15.64
C LYS A 501 17.55 30.44 16.33
N ASN A 502 17.47 30.49 17.65
CA ASN A 502 16.68 29.55 18.43
C ASN A 502 15.31 30.16 18.75
N TYR A 503 14.25 29.55 18.21
CA TYR A 503 12.85 29.84 18.53
C TYR A 503 12.35 28.74 19.47
N PRO A 504 12.21 28.99 20.79
CA PRO A 504 11.87 27.94 21.75
C PRO A 504 10.57 27.19 21.44
N GLY A 505 9.62 27.81 20.73
CA GLY A 505 8.39 27.16 20.30
C GLY A 505 8.59 26.03 19.28
N LYS A 506 9.72 26.01 18.56
CA LYS A 506 10.10 24.88 17.69
C LYS A 506 10.34 23.59 18.45
N SER A 507 10.80 23.69 19.70
CA SER A 507 11.05 22.52 20.56
C SER A 507 9.78 22.02 21.27
N MET A 508 8.66 22.73 21.17
CA MET A 508 7.40 22.33 21.82
C MET A 508 6.74 21.18 21.05
N SER A 509 6.27 20.13 21.73
CA SER A 509 5.52 19.08 21.03
C SER A 509 4.15 19.60 20.57
N ARG A 510 3.60 19.02 19.48
CA ARG A 510 2.24 19.37 19.03
C ARG A 510 1.20 19.10 20.12
N LYS A 511 1.38 18.01 20.88
CA LYS A 511 0.50 17.65 22.00
C LYS A 511 0.49 18.73 23.08
N ASP A 512 1.66 19.23 23.48
CA ASP A 512 1.77 20.27 24.50
C ASP A 512 1.15 21.59 24.01
N MET A 513 1.33 21.93 22.74
CA MET A 513 0.69 23.09 22.13
C MET A 513 -0.84 22.97 22.13
N VAL A 514 -1.36 21.81 21.72
CA VAL A 514 -2.80 21.53 21.72
C VAL A 514 -3.36 21.63 23.14
N GLU A 515 -2.68 21.04 24.13
CA GLU A 515 -3.09 21.09 25.54
C GLU A 515 -3.12 22.53 26.06
N LYS A 516 -2.06 23.31 25.83
CA LYS A 516 -2.00 24.73 26.21
C LYS A 516 -3.04 25.62 25.51
N SER A 517 -3.51 25.22 24.34
CA SER A 517 -4.54 25.95 23.58
C SER A 517 -5.97 25.58 23.98
N LYS A 518 -6.18 24.52 24.78
CA LYS A 518 -7.52 24.10 25.23
C LYS A 518 -8.09 25.07 26.27
N ASP A 519 -7.24 25.65 27.11
CA ASP A 519 -7.69 26.46 28.24
C ASP A 519 -8.21 27.84 27.80
N GLN A 520 -7.63 28.43 26.75
CA GLN A 520 -8.10 29.70 26.16
C GLN A 520 -7.77 29.79 24.65
N PRO A 521 -8.68 30.32 23.80
CA PRO A 521 -8.44 30.50 22.35
C PRO A 521 -7.30 31.45 22.02
N LEU A 522 -6.97 32.34 22.95
CA LEU A 522 -5.79 33.20 22.93
C LEU A 522 -5.20 33.14 24.34
N SER A 523 -4.03 32.51 24.49
CA SER A 523 -3.34 32.41 25.77
C SER A 523 -1.96 33.04 25.65
N ASP A 524 -1.73 34.04 26.50
CA ASP A 524 -0.43 34.67 26.70
C ASP A 524 0.34 33.88 27.75
N PHE A 525 1.45 33.26 27.35
CA PHE A 525 2.37 32.52 28.21
C PHE A 525 3.71 33.27 28.34
N GLY A 526 3.66 34.60 28.48
CA GLY A 526 4.81 35.48 28.67
C GLY A 526 5.49 35.84 27.35
N ASP A 527 6.29 34.92 26.81
CA ASP A 527 7.01 35.09 25.55
C ASP A 527 6.25 34.51 24.34
N PHE A 528 5.16 33.77 24.60
CA PHE A 528 4.37 33.06 23.60
C PHE A 528 2.91 33.49 23.61
N ILE A 529 2.30 33.54 22.43
CA ILE A 529 0.84 33.60 22.29
C ILE A 529 0.40 32.39 21.47
N THR A 530 -0.53 31.59 21.98
CA THR A 530 -1.17 30.54 21.16
C THR A 530 -2.50 31.03 20.61
N SER A 531 -2.86 30.57 19.40
CA SER A 531 -4.20 30.76 18.84
C SER A 531 -4.68 29.48 18.18
N SER A 532 -5.98 29.19 18.28
CA SER A 532 -6.58 28.06 17.57
C SER A 532 -7.97 28.36 17.01
N SER A 533 -8.28 27.79 15.84
CA SER A 533 -9.58 27.98 15.18
C SER A 533 -9.97 26.77 14.32
N LEU A 534 -11.27 26.53 14.18
CA LEU A 534 -11.80 25.59 13.18
C LEU A 534 -11.71 26.16 11.76
N GLU A 535 -11.74 27.49 11.65
CA GLU A 535 -11.65 28.21 10.39
C GLU A 535 -10.20 28.55 10.07
N ARG A 536 -9.87 28.45 8.77
CA ARG A 536 -8.56 28.81 8.25
C ARG A 536 -8.62 30.19 7.60
N ASN A 537 -8.66 31.23 8.41
CA ASN A 537 -8.59 32.62 7.93
C ASN A 537 -7.69 33.49 8.84
N PRO A 538 -7.17 34.63 8.33
CA PRO A 538 -6.21 35.47 9.06
C PRO A 538 -6.74 36.02 10.38
N GLU A 539 -8.01 36.42 10.44
CA GLU A 539 -8.64 37.00 11.63
C GLU A 539 -8.80 35.96 12.74
N ALA A 540 -9.36 34.80 12.42
CA ALA A 540 -9.62 33.74 13.39
C ALA A 540 -8.33 33.11 13.95
N LEU A 541 -7.24 33.16 13.18
CA LEU A 541 -5.92 32.67 13.59
C LEU A 541 -5.00 33.77 14.14
N ASN A 542 -5.50 35.01 14.27
CA ASN A 542 -4.78 36.15 14.81
C ASN A 542 -3.45 36.46 14.09
N PHE A 543 -3.39 36.33 12.76
CA PHE A 543 -2.16 36.61 12.01
C PHE A 543 -1.71 38.08 12.12
N GLY A 544 -2.60 39.00 12.49
CA GLY A 544 -2.25 40.40 12.79
C GLY A 544 -1.28 40.60 13.97
N LEU A 545 -0.95 39.54 14.72
CA LEU A 545 0.15 39.59 15.69
C LEU A 545 1.53 39.79 15.02
N LEU A 546 1.68 39.39 13.76
CA LEU A 546 2.92 39.62 12.99
C LEU A 546 3.25 41.11 12.87
N ASP A 547 2.23 41.97 12.66
CA ASP A 547 2.40 43.43 12.60
C ASP A 547 2.72 44.05 13.97
N ARG A 548 2.56 43.29 15.06
CA ARG A 548 2.82 43.73 16.44
C ARG A 548 4.19 43.28 16.95
N GLY A 549 5.08 42.84 16.05
CA GLY A 549 6.44 42.43 16.38
C GLY A 549 6.57 40.98 16.88
N PHE A 550 5.58 40.14 16.58
CA PHE A 550 5.68 38.70 16.79
C PHE A 550 6.15 37.99 15.51
N VAL A 551 6.70 36.79 15.65
CA VAL A 551 6.83 35.81 14.56
C VAL A 551 5.88 34.66 14.80
N LEU A 552 5.36 34.06 13.74
CA LEU A 552 4.60 32.82 13.81
C LEU A 552 5.60 31.66 13.66
N SER A 553 5.94 31.02 14.77
CA SER A 553 6.97 29.97 14.81
C SER A 553 6.41 28.57 14.59
N ARG A 554 5.11 28.34 14.82
CA ARG A 554 4.45 27.04 14.57
C ARG A 554 3.08 27.26 13.95
N TYR A 555 2.74 26.44 12.97
CA TYR A 555 1.44 26.47 12.31
C TYR A 555 1.07 25.08 11.78
N PHE A 556 0.06 24.45 12.36
CA PHE A 556 -0.34 23.11 11.94
C PHE A 556 -1.84 22.84 12.19
N LYS A 557 -2.31 21.74 11.60
CA LYS A 557 -3.66 21.21 11.80
C LYS A 557 -3.60 19.96 12.69
N ASP A 558 -4.50 19.88 13.68
CA ASP A 558 -4.76 18.68 14.46
C ASP A 558 -6.27 18.41 14.49
N GLY A 559 -6.68 17.23 14.01
CA GLY A 559 -8.08 16.95 13.70
C GLY A 559 -8.66 17.95 12.69
N GLN A 560 -9.70 18.69 13.11
CA GLN A 560 -10.33 19.75 12.30
C GLN A 560 -9.88 21.16 12.68
N ARG A 561 -8.99 21.31 13.65
CA ARG A 561 -8.59 22.60 14.21
C ARG A 561 -7.18 22.98 13.78
N TRP A 562 -6.99 24.26 13.49
CA TRP A 562 -5.71 24.89 13.21
C TRP A 562 -5.13 25.51 14.47
N TYR A 563 -3.81 25.41 14.64
CA TYR A 563 -3.07 25.89 15.79
C TYR A 563 -1.91 26.76 15.33
N CYS A 564 -1.73 27.89 16.00
CA CYS A 564 -0.66 28.87 15.77
C CYS A 564 0.10 29.13 17.08
N LEU A 565 1.42 29.27 16.99
CA LEU A 565 2.28 29.75 18.08
C LEU A 565 3.03 30.99 17.63
N PHE A 566 2.81 32.08 18.34
CA PHE A 566 3.50 33.34 18.11
C PHE A 566 4.55 33.58 19.19
N GLU A 567 5.69 34.13 18.81
CA GLU A 567 6.82 34.47 19.69
C GLU A 567 7.25 35.91 19.49
N LYS A 568 7.60 36.64 20.56
CA LYS A 568 8.11 38.02 20.43
C LYS A 568 9.47 38.06 19.71
N ARG A 569 9.66 39.01 18.79
CA ARG A 569 10.97 39.27 18.17
C ARG A 569 11.91 39.97 19.14
N LYS A 570 12.95 39.25 19.60
CA LYS A 570 14.00 39.81 20.47
C LYS A 570 14.76 40.98 19.83
N GLU A 571 14.92 40.97 18.52
CA GLU A 571 15.64 42.01 17.76
C GLU A 571 14.98 43.39 17.87
N LEU A 572 13.65 43.44 17.81
CA LEU A 572 12.89 44.69 17.93
C LEU A 572 12.96 45.28 19.34
N GLU A 573 13.22 44.47 20.38
CA GLU A 573 13.46 44.99 21.73
C GLU A 573 14.82 45.69 21.84
N VAL A 574 15.83 45.24 21.11
CA VAL A 574 17.15 45.88 21.11
C VAL A 574 17.08 47.22 20.37
N GLU A 575 16.44 47.25 19.21
CA GLU A 575 16.25 48.49 18.45
C GLU A 575 15.39 49.50 19.22
N ARG A 576 14.30 49.06 19.88
CA ARG A 576 13.49 49.93 20.74
C ARG A 576 14.18 50.41 22.01
N LYS A 577 15.17 49.67 22.52
CA LYS A 577 15.99 50.11 23.66
C LYS A 577 17.12 51.05 23.22
N ALA A 578 17.52 50.98 21.95
CA ALA A 578 18.56 51.81 21.36
C ALA A 578 18.02 53.15 20.83
N ALA A 579 16.77 53.18 20.37
CA ALA A 579 16.00 54.38 20.03
C ALA A 579 15.41 55.03 21.29
#